data_AF-A0A4S8QJ25-F1
#
_entry.id   AF-A0A4S8QJ25-F1
#
_cell.length_a   1.000
_cell.length_b   1.000
_cell.length_c   1.000
_cell.angle_alpha   90.00
_cell.angle_beta   90.00
_cell.angle_gamma   90.00
#
_symmetry.space_group_name_H-M   'P 1'
#
loop_
_entity.id
_entity.type
_entity.pdbx_description
1 polymer ?
#
loop_
_entity_poly.entity_id
_entity_poly.type
_entity_poly.pdbx_seq_one_letter_code
_entity_poly.pdbx_strand_id
1 'polypeptide(L)'
;MKKDEIDPSKKKSVTRTTFLKKAGSQTVDIRVGEEMKLFRVHKSLLCTRVPYFNKMFNSGFSESTTNSAVLREDDLEAFDVLVDWVYTSILPPDADLWGLVGVYVLADKICLPELMDQVMDTIQAKYPLHPSDASDIYSILPKGSKLRLLALDMITFEFTKPMNAQLDISKLADVNAKNEEFALDFLIKIRSHMSRQTAIPNPRKSRSCTYHSHEDGKCTRTRK
;
A
#
# COMPACT_ATOMS: atom_id res chain seq x y z
N MET A 1 39.81 9.45 46.19
CA MET A 1 39.03 9.47 44.93
C MET A 1 39.61 8.39 44.02
N LYS A 2 38.87 7.30 43.82
CA LYS A 2 39.26 6.22 42.90
C LYS A 2 39.02 6.71 41.47
N LYS A 3 40.04 6.65 40.61
CA LYS A 3 39.89 6.85 39.16
C LYS A 3 39.43 5.52 38.58
N ASP A 4 38.24 5.51 38.02
CA ASP A 4 37.71 4.37 37.29
C ASP A 4 38.58 4.11 36.05
N GLU A 5 39.20 2.92 36.00
CA GLU A 5 39.82 2.38 34.80
C GLU A 5 38.73 2.04 33.79
N ILE A 6 38.77 2.70 32.63
CA ILE A 6 37.99 2.30 31.47
C ILE A 6 38.76 1.17 30.78
N ASP A 7 38.28 -0.06 30.97
CA ASP A 7 38.76 -1.27 30.29
C ASP A 7 38.61 -1.14 28.75
N PRO A 8 39.72 -1.11 27.98
CA PRO A 8 39.69 -0.91 26.53
C PRO A 8 39.26 -2.14 25.72
N SER A 9 38.84 -3.24 26.36
CA SER A 9 38.65 -4.53 25.69
C SER A 9 37.25 -4.83 25.12
N LYS A 10 36.26 -3.93 25.21
CA LYS A 10 34.91 -4.15 24.63
C LYS A 10 34.70 -3.50 23.26
N LYS A 11 35.52 -3.84 22.26
CA LYS A 11 35.16 -3.60 20.85
C LYS A 11 34.15 -4.66 20.42
N LYS A 12 32.86 -4.30 20.32
CA LYS A 12 31.83 -5.17 19.72
C LYS A 12 32.28 -5.50 18.29
N SER A 13 32.69 -6.76 18.06
CA SER A 13 33.01 -7.27 16.72
C SER A 13 31.74 -7.29 15.88
N VAL A 14 31.56 -6.28 15.03
CA VAL A 14 30.43 -6.23 14.08
C VAL A 14 30.75 -7.19 12.94
N THR A 15 30.19 -8.39 12.99
CA THR A 15 30.35 -9.40 11.95
C THR A 15 29.24 -9.27 10.91
N ARG A 16 29.60 -9.30 9.62
CA ARG A 16 28.64 -9.23 8.50
C ARG A 16 27.67 -10.42 8.55
N THR A 17 26.37 -10.15 8.62
CA THR A 17 25.34 -11.20 8.41
C THR A 17 25.28 -11.57 6.93
N THR A 18 25.53 -12.84 6.61
CA THR A 18 25.47 -13.37 5.24
C THR A 18 24.03 -13.49 4.76
N PHE A 19 23.83 -13.55 3.43
CA PHE A 19 22.48 -13.77 2.87
C PHE A 19 21.87 -15.08 3.37
N LEU A 20 22.63 -16.18 3.38
CA LEU A 20 22.17 -17.47 3.89
C LEU A 20 21.66 -17.39 5.32
N LYS A 21 22.31 -16.60 6.19
CA LYS A 21 21.83 -16.38 7.57
C LYS A 21 20.55 -15.54 7.64
N LYS A 22 20.29 -14.65 6.68
CA LYS A 22 19.08 -13.83 6.61
C LYS A 22 17.90 -14.60 6.02
N ALA A 23 18.11 -15.20 4.84
CA ALA A 23 17.07 -15.86 4.07
C ALA A 23 16.77 -17.29 4.54
N GLY A 24 17.75 -17.95 5.14
CA GLY A 24 17.69 -19.38 5.43
C GLY A 24 17.69 -20.22 4.15
N SER A 25 17.49 -21.53 4.31
CA SER A 25 17.32 -22.49 3.21
C SER A 25 15.86 -22.91 3.01
N GLN A 26 14.98 -22.61 3.96
CA GLN A 26 13.58 -23.03 3.92
C GLN A 26 12.77 -22.09 3.01
N THR A 27 11.97 -22.69 2.12
CA THR A 27 11.02 -21.98 1.27
C THR A 27 9.58 -22.37 1.61
N VAL A 28 8.64 -21.51 1.23
CA VAL A 28 7.20 -21.80 1.21
C VAL A 28 6.69 -21.80 -0.22
N ASP A 29 5.67 -22.62 -0.48
CA ASP A 29 4.99 -22.74 -1.77
C ASP A 29 3.60 -22.08 -1.69
N ILE A 30 3.42 -20.96 -2.36
CA ILE A 30 2.17 -20.19 -2.35
C ILE A 30 1.55 -20.24 -3.74
N ARG A 31 0.33 -20.76 -3.85
CA ARG A 31 -0.43 -20.78 -5.11
C ARG A 31 -1.43 -19.63 -5.12
N VAL A 32 -1.38 -18.77 -6.13
CA VAL A 32 -2.13 -17.51 -6.17
C VAL A 32 -3.02 -17.42 -7.41
N GLY A 33 -4.20 -16.83 -7.23
CA GLY A 33 -5.18 -16.59 -8.28
C GLY A 33 -5.91 -17.85 -8.73
N GLU A 34 -6.84 -17.68 -9.66
CA GLU A 34 -7.61 -18.77 -10.26
C GLU A 34 -6.72 -19.78 -10.97
N GLU A 35 -5.66 -19.31 -11.63
CA GLU A 35 -4.66 -20.14 -12.32
C GLU A 35 -3.73 -20.91 -11.37
N MET A 36 -3.81 -20.66 -10.06
CA MET A 36 -3.00 -21.34 -9.04
C MET A 36 -1.49 -21.22 -9.31
N LYS A 37 -1.03 -20.07 -9.81
CA LYS A 37 0.38 -19.85 -10.15
C LYS A 37 1.23 -20.01 -8.90
N LEU A 38 2.28 -20.84 -9.01
CA LEU A 38 3.15 -21.19 -7.89
C LEU A 38 4.27 -20.16 -7.71
N PHE A 39 4.32 -19.58 -6.51
CA PHE A 39 5.42 -18.77 -6.01
C PHE A 39 6.19 -19.56 -4.96
N ARG A 40 7.50 -19.71 -5.15
CA ARG A 40 8.40 -20.30 -4.15
C ARG A 40 9.26 -19.21 -3.53
N VAL A 41 9.05 -18.93 -2.25
CA VAL A 41 9.63 -17.76 -1.55
C VAL A 41 10.39 -18.21 -0.31
N HIS A 42 11.51 -17.56 0.02
CA HIS A 42 12.26 -17.83 1.25
C HIS A 42 11.39 -17.50 2.48
N LYS A 43 11.09 -18.52 3.30
CA LYS A 43 10.17 -18.41 4.44
C LYS A 43 10.61 -17.32 5.42
N SER A 44 11.92 -17.27 5.73
CA SER A 44 12.47 -16.28 6.66
C SER A 44 12.28 -14.86 6.16
N LEU A 45 12.53 -14.59 4.88
CA LEU A 45 12.35 -13.24 4.31
C LEU A 45 10.89 -12.83 4.32
N LEU A 46 10.00 -13.71 3.84
CA LEU A 46 8.57 -13.44 3.79
C LEU A 46 7.98 -13.19 5.18
N CYS A 47 8.23 -14.08 6.14
CA CYS A 47 7.71 -13.96 7.49
C CYS A 47 8.32 -12.77 8.27
N THR A 48 9.59 -12.42 8.01
CA THR A 48 10.19 -11.25 8.66
C THR A 48 9.56 -9.95 8.16
N ARG A 49 9.20 -9.89 6.88
CA ARG A 49 8.66 -8.67 6.26
C ARG A 49 7.15 -8.55 6.36
N VAL A 50 6.44 -9.66 6.37
CA VAL A 50 4.97 -9.67 6.29
C VAL A 50 4.39 -10.43 7.48
N PRO A 51 3.93 -9.72 8.53
CA PRO A 51 3.40 -10.34 9.75
C PRO A 51 2.25 -11.33 9.50
N TYR A 52 1.43 -11.08 8.48
CA TYR A 52 0.38 -12.00 8.03
C TYR A 52 0.95 -13.39 7.69
N PHE A 53 1.98 -13.46 6.85
CA PHE A 53 2.62 -14.73 6.50
C PHE A 53 3.44 -15.32 7.64
N ASN A 54 3.97 -14.49 8.55
CA ASN A 54 4.57 -15.00 9.78
C ASN A 54 3.56 -15.79 10.61
N LYS A 55 2.36 -15.22 10.82
CA LYS A 55 1.27 -15.91 11.52
C LYS A 55 0.84 -17.17 10.76
N MET A 56 0.70 -17.10 9.44
CA MET A 56 0.29 -18.25 8.63
C MET A 56 1.29 -19.43 8.73
N PHE A 57 2.58 -19.18 8.51
CA PHE A 57 3.56 -20.25 8.39
C PHE A 57 4.26 -20.64 9.71
N ASN A 58 3.98 -19.95 10.82
CA ASN A 58 4.59 -20.23 12.13
C ASN A 58 3.56 -20.38 13.28
N SER A 59 2.27 -20.55 13.00
CA SER A 59 1.20 -20.68 14.02
C SER A 59 0.90 -22.10 14.48
N GLY A 60 1.48 -23.14 13.86
CA GLY A 60 1.16 -24.54 14.16
C GLY A 60 -0.04 -25.10 13.40
N PHE A 61 -0.67 -24.32 12.51
CA PHE A 61 -1.70 -24.82 11.58
C PHE A 61 -1.11 -25.57 10.38
N SER A 62 -1.97 -26.09 9.51
CA SER A 62 -1.59 -26.96 8.38
C SER A 62 -0.55 -26.34 7.45
N GLU A 63 -0.61 -25.03 7.26
CA GLU A 63 0.26 -24.21 6.43
C GLU A 63 1.67 -24.18 7.02
N SER A 64 1.78 -24.12 8.35
CA SER A 64 3.08 -24.17 9.03
C SER A 64 3.76 -25.53 8.92
N THR A 65 2.98 -26.62 8.87
CA THR A 65 3.48 -27.99 8.71
C THR A 65 3.86 -28.28 7.26
N THR A 66 3.01 -27.89 6.32
CA THR A 66 3.21 -28.16 4.88
C THR A 66 4.14 -27.15 4.21
N ASN A 67 4.39 -26.00 4.84
CA ASN A 67 5.04 -24.83 4.22
C ASN A 67 4.38 -24.45 2.89
N SER A 68 3.06 -24.52 2.84
CA SER A 68 2.31 -24.19 1.63
C SER A 68 1.00 -23.47 1.95
N ALA A 69 0.57 -22.62 1.02
CA ALA A 69 -0.69 -21.89 1.11
C ALA A 69 -1.36 -21.75 -0.26
N VAL A 70 -2.68 -21.56 -0.25
CA VAL A 70 -3.48 -21.30 -1.45
C VAL A 70 -4.25 -20.01 -1.24
N LEU A 71 -4.00 -19.04 -2.12
CA LEU A 71 -4.58 -17.70 -2.13
C LEU A 71 -5.38 -17.51 -3.42
N ARG A 72 -6.48 -18.28 -3.55
CA ARG A 72 -7.27 -18.39 -4.79
C ARG A 72 -7.90 -17.06 -5.22
N GLU A 73 -8.30 -16.24 -4.25
CA GLU A 73 -9.02 -14.99 -4.48
C GLU A 73 -8.09 -13.77 -4.58
N ASP A 74 -6.78 -13.98 -4.41
CA ASP A 74 -5.80 -12.89 -4.46
C ASP A 74 -5.33 -12.64 -5.89
N ASP A 75 -5.16 -11.36 -6.20
CA ASP A 75 -4.68 -10.91 -7.50
C ASP A 75 -3.22 -11.33 -7.71
N LEU A 76 -2.98 -11.96 -8.87
CA LEU A 76 -1.70 -12.57 -9.20
C LEU A 76 -0.60 -11.53 -9.44
N GLU A 77 -0.94 -10.42 -10.11
CA GLU A 77 -0.01 -9.34 -10.38
C GLU A 77 0.35 -8.59 -9.09
N ALA A 78 -0.64 -8.31 -8.25
CA ALA A 78 -0.42 -7.68 -6.96
C ALA A 78 0.49 -8.52 -6.05
N PHE A 79 0.32 -9.85 -6.07
CA PHE A 79 1.17 -10.75 -5.32
C PHE A 79 2.60 -10.83 -5.88
N ASP A 80 2.77 -10.77 -7.20
CA ASP A 80 4.09 -10.71 -7.84
C ASP A 80 4.87 -9.48 -7.38
N VAL A 81 4.22 -8.31 -7.36
CA VAL A 81 4.79 -7.05 -6.84
C VAL A 81 5.13 -7.17 -5.35
N LEU A 82 4.25 -7.79 -4.55
CA LEU A 82 4.54 -8.03 -3.12
C LEU A 82 5.79 -8.88 -2.94
N VAL A 83 5.95 -9.95 -3.72
CA VAL A 83 7.13 -10.82 -3.63
C VAL A 83 8.39 -10.06 -3.99
N ASP A 84 8.41 -9.30 -5.10
CA ASP A 84 9.58 -8.47 -5.45
C ASP A 84 9.91 -7.48 -4.33
N TRP A 85 8.89 -6.79 -3.81
CA TRP A 85 9.03 -5.85 -2.70
C TRP A 85 9.59 -6.51 -1.43
N VAL A 86 9.21 -7.75 -1.11
CA VAL A 86 9.78 -8.49 0.04
C VAL A 86 11.29 -8.68 -0.10
N TYR A 87 11.81 -8.86 -1.32
CA TYR A 87 13.25 -9.00 -1.55
C TYR A 87 13.99 -7.66 -1.62
N THR A 88 13.39 -6.64 -2.22
CA THR A 88 14.08 -5.39 -2.57
C THR A 88 13.77 -4.23 -1.62
N SER A 89 12.62 -4.27 -0.93
CA SER A 89 12.01 -3.15 -0.19
C SER A 89 11.68 -1.94 -1.04
N ILE A 90 11.61 -2.12 -2.37
CA ILE A 90 11.40 -1.06 -3.35
C ILE A 90 10.29 -1.54 -4.28
N LEU A 91 9.34 -0.65 -4.58
CA LEU A 91 8.33 -0.91 -5.60
C LEU A 91 8.96 -0.93 -7.00
N PRO A 92 8.47 -1.76 -7.94
CA PRO A 92 8.94 -1.72 -9.32
C PRO A 92 8.79 -0.31 -9.90
N PRO A 93 9.83 0.24 -10.57
CA PRO A 93 9.87 1.65 -10.98
C PRO A 93 8.81 2.02 -12.03
N ASP A 94 8.37 1.03 -12.79
CA ASP A 94 7.41 1.02 -13.89
C ASP A 94 5.98 0.87 -13.37
N ALA A 95 5.57 1.85 -12.56
CA ALA A 95 4.24 1.91 -11.92
C ALA A 95 3.04 1.82 -12.88
N ASP A 96 3.24 2.14 -14.16
CA ASP A 96 2.20 2.04 -15.20
C ASP A 96 2.02 0.60 -15.71
N LEU A 97 2.92 -0.33 -15.35
CA LEU A 97 2.93 -1.72 -15.81
C LEU A 97 2.33 -2.70 -14.79
N TRP A 98 1.83 -2.23 -13.64
CA TRP A 98 1.21 -3.09 -12.63
C TRP A 98 0.05 -2.39 -11.90
N GLY A 99 -0.92 -3.17 -11.46
CA GLY A 99 -2.13 -2.70 -10.78
C GLY A 99 -1.88 -2.08 -9.41
N LEU A 100 -1.52 -0.79 -9.35
CA LEU A 100 -1.28 -0.02 -8.12
C LEU A 100 -2.43 -0.16 -7.10
N VAL A 101 -3.68 -0.06 -7.56
CA VAL A 101 -4.87 -0.24 -6.71
C VAL A 101 -4.94 -1.66 -6.17
N GLY A 102 -4.66 -2.67 -7.00
CA GLY A 102 -4.62 -4.07 -6.59
C GLY A 102 -3.56 -4.36 -5.53
N VAL A 103 -2.36 -3.80 -5.68
CA VAL A 103 -1.30 -3.91 -4.66
C VAL A 103 -1.69 -3.22 -3.37
N TYR A 104 -2.32 -2.04 -3.44
CA TYR A 104 -2.82 -1.39 -2.23
C TYR A 104 -3.88 -2.24 -1.52
N VAL A 105 -4.82 -2.81 -2.27
CA VAL A 105 -5.88 -3.70 -1.72
C VAL A 105 -5.27 -4.94 -1.08
N LEU A 106 -4.28 -5.57 -1.72
CA LEU A 106 -3.56 -6.71 -1.15
C LEU A 106 -2.83 -6.30 0.14
N ALA A 107 -2.14 -5.16 0.14
CA ALA A 107 -1.41 -4.65 1.30
C ALA A 107 -2.34 -4.33 2.48
N ASP A 108 -3.53 -3.77 2.21
CA ASP A 108 -4.59 -3.52 3.20
C ASP A 108 -5.10 -4.85 3.78
N LYS A 109 -5.42 -5.83 2.91
CA LYS A 109 -5.90 -7.17 3.31
C LYS A 109 -4.93 -7.90 4.24
N ILE A 110 -3.62 -7.79 3.98
CA ILE A 110 -2.58 -8.46 4.78
C ILE A 110 -2.02 -7.57 5.91
N CYS A 111 -2.62 -6.40 6.15
CA CYS A 111 -2.22 -5.41 7.14
C CYS A 111 -0.73 -5.04 7.04
N LEU A 112 -0.31 -4.50 5.89
CA LEU A 112 1.08 -4.10 5.63
C LEU A 112 1.20 -2.59 5.32
N PRO A 113 1.15 -1.72 6.36
CA PRO A 113 1.09 -0.27 6.17
C PRO A 113 2.29 0.32 5.42
N GLU A 114 3.49 -0.25 5.60
CA GLU A 114 4.69 0.22 4.90
C GLU A 114 4.53 0.12 3.38
N LEU A 115 3.96 -0.99 2.88
CA LEU A 115 3.69 -1.17 1.46
C LEU A 115 2.53 -0.26 1.00
N MET A 116 1.47 -0.15 1.81
CA MET A 116 0.35 0.77 1.52
C MET A 116 0.83 2.21 1.33
N ASP A 117 1.71 2.70 2.19
CA ASP A 117 2.25 4.06 2.14
C ASP A 117 3.11 4.28 0.88
N GLN A 118 3.97 3.32 0.53
CA GLN A 118 4.79 3.42 -0.69
C GLN A 118 3.94 3.42 -1.98
N VAL A 119 2.89 2.59 -2.01
CA VAL A 119 1.94 2.54 -3.14
C VAL A 119 1.14 3.84 -3.19
N MET A 120 0.69 4.34 -2.04
CA MET A 120 -0.04 5.61 -1.93
C MET A 120 0.78 6.78 -2.50
N ASP A 121 2.06 6.87 -2.16
CA ASP A 121 2.95 7.89 -2.70
C ASP A 121 3.07 7.81 -4.22
N THR A 122 3.12 6.58 -4.75
CA THR A 122 3.24 6.34 -6.19
C THR A 122 1.96 6.77 -6.92
N ILE A 123 0.79 6.40 -6.39
CA ILE A 123 -0.52 6.83 -6.93
C ILE A 123 -0.62 8.36 -6.87
N GLN A 124 -0.36 8.95 -5.71
CA GLN A 124 -0.44 10.40 -5.51
C GLN A 124 0.52 11.18 -6.43
N ALA A 125 1.71 10.67 -6.69
CA ALA A 125 2.72 11.36 -7.49
C ALA A 125 2.49 11.21 -8.99
N LYS A 126 2.13 10.01 -9.46
CA LYS A 126 2.21 9.65 -10.89
C LYS A 126 0.88 9.26 -11.51
N TYR A 127 0.00 8.60 -10.77
CA TYR A 127 -1.19 7.98 -11.36
C TYR A 127 -2.33 8.99 -11.54
N PRO A 128 -2.92 9.12 -12.73
CA PRO A 128 -4.12 9.93 -12.95
C PRO A 128 -5.36 9.13 -12.54
N LEU A 129 -5.85 9.28 -11.31
CA LEU A 129 -7.10 8.65 -10.90
C LEU A 129 -8.29 9.25 -11.68
N HIS A 130 -9.01 8.39 -12.39
CA HIS A 130 -10.24 8.69 -13.10
C HIS A 130 -11.48 8.32 -12.26
N PRO A 131 -12.67 8.84 -12.62
CA PRO A 131 -13.90 8.49 -11.89
C PRO A 131 -14.17 6.98 -11.82
N SER A 132 -13.81 6.23 -12.86
CA SER A 132 -13.93 4.76 -12.86
C SER A 132 -13.07 4.13 -11.75
N ASP A 133 -11.81 4.53 -11.62
CA ASP A 133 -10.93 4.02 -10.56
C ASP A 133 -11.52 4.33 -9.18
N ALA A 134 -12.08 5.53 -9.00
CA ALA A 134 -12.72 5.92 -7.74
C ALA A 134 -13.93 5.02 -7.43
N SER A 135 -14.72 4.66 -8.43
CA SER A 135 -15.82 3.70 -8.27
C SER A 135 -15.32 2.35 -7.79
N ASP A 136 -14.30 1.80 -8.44
CA ASP A 136 -13.73 0.48 -8.10
C ASP A 136 -13.11 0.50 -6.69
N ILE A 137 -12.35 1.56 -6.38
CA ILE A 137 -11.78 1.82 -5.04
C ILE A 137 -12.88 1.84 -3.97
N TYR A 138 -14.01 2.51 -4.22
CA TYR A 138 -15.13 2.57 -3.28
C TYR A 138 -15.87 1.25 -3.13
N SER A 139 -15.94 0.44 -4.19
CA SER A 139 -16.58 -0.88 -4.17
C SER A 139 -15.74 -1.94 -3.45
N ILE A 140 -14.41 -1.80 -3.47
CA ILE A 140 -13.48 -2.78 -2.89
C ILE A 140 -13.09 -2.42 -1.45
N LEU A 141 -12.80 -1.14 -1.18
CA LEU A 141 -12.20 -0.71 0.09
C LEU A 141 -13.24 -0.19 1.10
N PRO A 142 -13.05 -0.45 2.40
CA PRO A 142 -13.99 -0.04 3.43
C PRO A 142 -14.05 1.48 3.61
N LYS A 143 -15.15 1.95 4.22
CA LYS A 143 -15.28 3.34 4.67
C LYS A 143 -14.10 3.73 5.56
N GLY A 144 -13.56 4.92 5.32
CA GLY A 144 -12.39 5.43 6.05
C GLY A 144 -11.04 5.05 5.44
N SER A 145 -11.01 4.23 4.38
CA SER A 145 -9.78 3.94 3.63
C SER A 145 -9.12 5.23 3.12
N LYS A 146 -7.80 5.30 3.28
CA LYS A 146 -7.01 6.45 2.80
C LYS A 146 -6.96 6.55 1.28
N LEU A 147 -7.03 5.41 0.58
CA LEU A 147 -7.08 5.43 -0.89
C LEU A 147 -8.43 5.96 -1.40
N ARG A 148 -9.55 5.65 -0.72
CA ARG A 148 -10.85 6.30 -0.98
C ARG A 148 -10.74 7.82 -0.84
N LEU A 149 -10.11 8.28 0.24
CA LEU A 149 -9.89 9.71 0.47
C LEU A 149 -9.03 10.36 -0.61
N LEU A 150 -7.91 9.73 -1.02
CA LEU A 150 -7.07 10.26 -2.09
C LEU A 150 -7.83 10.34 -3.42
N ALA A 151 -8.57 9.28 -3.78
CA ALA A 151 -9.38 9.25 -5.00
C ALA A 151 -10.43 10.36 -5.01
N LEU A 152 -11.19 10.51 -3.92
CA LEU A 152 -12.16 11.58 -3.75
C LEU A 152 -11.50 12.96 -3.91
N ASP A 153 -10.36 13.18 -3.27
CA ASP A 153 -9.63 14.45 -3.29
C ASP A 153 -9.13 14.77 -4.71
N MET A 154 -8.59 13.78 -5.42
CA MET A 154 -8.12 13.93 -6.81
C MET A 154 -9.26 14.29 -7.74
N ILE A 155 -10.34 13.53 -7.74
CA ILE A 155 -11.50 13.80 -8.61
C ILE A 155 -12.12 15.16 -8.29
N THR A 156 -12.25 15.49 -7.01
CA THR A 156 -12.79 16.78 -6.57
C THR A 156 -11.91 17.95 -7.00
N PHE A 157 -10.59 17.83 -6.90
CA PHE A 157 -9.66 18.85 -7.37
C PHE A 157 -9.73 19.01 -8.90
N GLU A 158 -9.72 17.91 -9.65
CA GLU A 158 -9.86 17.95 -11.12
C GLU A 158 -11.18 18.57 -11.57
N PHE A 159 -12.27 18.33 -10.84
CA PHE A 159 -13.59 18.92 -11.12
C PHE A 159 -13.61 20.45 -11.03
N THR A 160 -12.71 21.05 -10.23
CA THR A 160 -12.61 22.52 -10.13
C THR A 160 -11.82 23.17 -11.26
N LYS A 161 -11.13 22.37 -12.08
CA LYS A 161 -10.38 22.90 -13.22
C LYS A 161 -11.35 23.32 -14.34
N PRO A 162 -10.93 24.21 -15.26
CA PRO A 162 -11.79 24.67 -16.36
C PRO A 162 -12.27 23.49 -17.24
N MET A 163 -13.39 23.67 -17.95
CA MET A 163 -14.07 22.62 -18.74
C MET A 163 -13.21 21.93 -19.82
N ASN A 164 -12.04 22.47 -20.19
CA ASN A 164 -11.08 21.83 -21.09
C ASN A 164 -10.08 20.89 -20.36
N ALA A 165 -10.31 20.61 -19.08
CA ALA A 165 -9.49 19.71 -18.27
C ALA A 165 -9.74 18.23 -18.57
N GLN A 166 -8.82 17.37 -18.12
CA GLN A 166 -8.78 15.92 -18.35
C GLN A 166 -9.92 15.12 -17.71
N LEU A 167 -10.81 15.75 -16.95
CA LEU A 167 -11.89 15.05 -16.25
C LEU A 167 -13.07 14.78 -17.18
N ASP A 168 -13.39 13.50 -17.38
CA ASP A 168 -14.60 13.09 -18.08
C ASP A 168 -15.84 13.27 -17.17
N ILE A 169 -16.59 14.35 -17.42
CA ILE A 169 -17.81 14.69 -16.67
C ILE A 169 -18.92 13.66 -16.90
N SER A 170 -19.02 13.09 -18.10
CA SER A 170 -20.02 12.07 -18.40
C SER A 170 -19.74 10.81 -17.56
N LYS A 171 -18.47 10.42 -17.46
CA LYS A 171 -18.09 9.29 -16.62
C LYS A 171 -18.27 9.58 -15.13
N LEU A 172 -17.98 10.80 -14.68
CA LEU A 172 -18.26 11.21 -13.30
C LEU A 172 -19.75 11.15 -12.97
N ALA A 173 -20.63 11.57 -13.88
CA ALA A 173 -22.08 11.46 -13.70
C ALA A 173 -22.54 10.00 -13.59
N ASP A 174 -22.04 9.12 -14.46
CA ASP A 174 -22.29 7.67 -14.43
C ASP A 174 -21.86 7.05 -13.08
N VAL A 175 -20.67 7.39 -12.59
CA VAL A 175 -20.14 6.90 -11.31
C VAL A 175 -20.99 7.39 -10.14
N ASN A 176 -21.36 8.67 -10.10
CA ASN A 176 -22.24 9.20 -9.06
C ASN A 176 -23.62 8.54 -9.07
N ALA A 177 -24.14 8.17 -10.24
CA ALA A 177 -25.43 7.48 -10.35
C ALA A 177 -25.37 6.03 -9.83
N LYS A 178 -24.21 5.36 -9.96
CA LYS A 178 -24.03 3.94 -9.61
C LYS A 178 -23.46 3.72 -8.22
N ASN A 179 -22.74 4.69 -7.66
CA ASN A 179 -22.05 4.56 -6.39
C ASN A 179 -22.52 5.66 -5.43
N GLU A 180 -23.56 5.34 -4.65
CA GLU A 180 -24.19 6.28 -3.72
C GLU A 180 -23.20 6.82 -2.67
N GLU A 181 -22.30 5.97 -2.16
CA GLU A 181 -21.32 6.41 -1.17
C GLU A 181 -20.34 7.42 -1.75
N PHE A 182 -19.82 7.17 -2.96
CA PHE A 182 -18.97 8.12 -3.65
C PHE A 182 -19.72 9.42 -3.94
N ALA A 183 -20.97 9.33 -4.41
CA ALA A 183 -21.78 10.50 -4.72
C ALA A 183 -22.03 11.38 -3.50
N LEU A 184 -22.37 10.77 -2.36
CA LEU A 184 -22.55 11.49 -1.10
C LEU A 184 -21.26 12.17 -0.67
N ASP A 185 -20.14 11.44 -0.64
CA ASP A 185 -18.84 11.99 -0.25
C ASP A 185 -18.42 13.17 -1.17
N PHE A 186 -18.58 13.01 -2.48
CA PHE A 186 -18.29 14.03 -3.49
C PHE A 186 -19.14 15.28 -3.30
N LEU A 187 -20.47 15.13 -3.22
CA LEU A 187 -21.39 16.26 -3.06
C LEU A 187 -21.20 16.98 -1.72
N ILE A 188 -20.95 16.23 -0.63
CA ILE A 188 -20.65 16.82 0.68
C ILE A 188 -19.37 17.64 0.62
N LYS A 189 -18.34 17.12 -0.06
CA LYS A 189 -17.04 17.81 -0.17
C LYS A 189 -17.15 19.08 -1.00
N ILE A 190 -17.80 19.02 -2.17
CA ILE A 190 -18.09 20.20 -3.01
C ILE A 190 -18.89 21.24 -2.23
N ARG A 191 -19.99 20.84 -1.58
CA ARG A 191 -20.82 21.74 -0.77
C ARG A 191 -20.01 22.43 0.32
N SER A 192 -19.17 21.70 1.04
CA SER A 192 -18.31 22.23 2.10
C SER A 192 -17.36 23.33 1.60
N HIS A 193 -16.71 23.10 0.46
CA HIS A 193 -15.81 24.08 -0.16
C HIS A 193 -16.55 25.32 -0.66
N MET A 194 -17.71 25.13 -1.30
CA MET A 194 -18.56 26.25 -1.76
C MET A 194 -19.04 27.10 -0.59
N SER A 195 -19.57 26.48 0.48
CA SER A 195 -20.07 27.21 1.65
C SER A 195 -18.98 27.98 2.38
N ARG A 196 -17.74 27.47 2.40
CA ARG A 196 -16.59 28.12 3.06
C ARG A 196 -15.85 29.09 2.14
N GLN A 197 -16.20 29.15 0.85
CA GLN A 197 -15.48 29.91 -0.17
C GLN A 197 -13.97 29.60 -0.18
N THR A 198 -13.61 28.34 0.02
CA THR A 198 -12.21 27.89 0.04
C THR A 198 -11.82 27.20 -1.24
N ALA A 199 -10.58 27.43 -1.69
CA ALA A 199 -10.00 26.67 -2.78
C ALA A 199 -9.84 25.19 -2.38
N ILE A 200 -10.09 24.29 -3.33
CA ILE A 200 -9.83 22.86 -3.15
C ILE A 200 -8.32 22.65 -3.27
N PRO A 201 -7.66 22.08 -2.24
CA PRO A 201 -6.23 21.89 -2.27
C PRO A 201 -5.84 20.85 -3.31
N ASN A 202 -4.70 21.05 -3.98
CA ASN A 202 -4.14 20.04 -4.88
C ASN A 202 -3.64 18.84 -4.06
N PRO A 203 -4.23 17.64 -4.23
CA PRO A 203 -3.87 16.45 -3.46
C PRO A 203 -2.42 16.05 -3.68
N ARG A 204 -1.86 16.26 -4.88
CA ARG A 204 -0.44 15.96 -5.17
C ARG A 204 0.54 16.84 -4.41
N LYS A 205 0.07 17.94 -3.81
CA LYS A 205 0.86 18.87 -2.98
C LYS A 205 0.52 18.75 -1.49
N SER A 206 -0.27 17.76 -1.08
CA SER A 206 -0.63 17.58 0.32
C SER A 206 0.60 17.35 1.19
N ARG A 207 0.44 17.48 2.51
CA ARG A 207 1.46 17.03 3.45
C ARG A 207 1.73 15.54 3.23
N SER A 208 2.96 15.12 3.49
CA SER A 208 3.49 13.80 3.14
C SER A 208 2.75 12.62 3.75
N CYS A 209 1.81 12.84 4.69
CA CYS A 209 1.20 11.79 5.48
C CYS A 209 -0.34 11.91 5.53
N THR A 210 -0.94 12.78 4.72
CA THR A 210 -2.42 12.97 4.68
C THR A 210 -3.15 11.66 4.34
N TYR A 211 -2.56 10.88 3.43
CA TYR A 211 -3.12 9.65 2.90
C TYR A 211 -2.40 8.39 3.39
N HIS A 212 -1.50 8.51 4.37
CA HIS A 212 -0.74 7.37 4.89
C HIS A 212 -1.46 6.68 6.06
N SER A 213 -1.13 5.41 6.24
CA SER A 213 -1.58 4.54 7.31
C SER A 213 -0.45 4.37 8.31
N HIS A 214 -0.43 5.17 9.37
CA HIS A 214 0.55 5.03 10.45
C HIS A 214 -0.09 4.45 11.70
N GLU A 215 0.55 3.44 12.31
CA GLU A 215 0.09 2.87 13.59
C GLU A 215 0.31 3.86 14.77
N ASP A 216 1.34 4.72 14.71
CA ASP A 216 1.74 5.61 15.83
C ASP A 216 1.76 7.11 15.48
N GLY A 217 1.12 7.52 14.38
CA GLY A 217 1.06 8.93 13.96
C GLY A 217 2.41 9.57 13.58
N LYS A 218 3.52 8.82 13.62
CA LYS A 218 4.85 9.27 13.21
C LYS A 218 5.20 8.73 11.83
N CYS A 219 5.06 9.62 10.86
CA CYS A 219 5.53 9.44 9.49
C CYS A 219 7.07 9.46 9.48
N THR A 220 7.71 8.34 9.14
CA THR A 220 9.18 8.19 9.16
C THR A 220 9.89 8.86 7.97
N ARG A 221 9.17 9.53 7.08
CA ARG A 221 9.75 10.28 5.96
C ARG A 221 10.34 11.61 6.42
N THR A 222 11.66 11.69 6.38
CA THR A 222 12.36 12.94 6.10
C THR A 222 12.14 13.26 4.62
N ARG A 223 11.60 14.44 4.32
CA ARG A 223 11.52 14.95 2.94
C ARG A 223 12.91 14.84 2.29
N LYS A 224 13.02 14.11 1.18
CA LYS A 224 14.11 14.30 0.22
C LYS A 224 13.76 15.46 -0.69
#